data_AF-A0A6A3GED4-F1
#
_entry.id   AF-A0A6A3GED4-F1
#
_cell.length_a   1.000
_cell.length_b   1.000
_cell.length_c   1.000
_cell.angle_alpha   90.00
_cell.angle_beta   90.00
_cell.angle_gamma   90.00
#
_symmetry.space_group_name_H-M   'P 1'
#
loop_
_entity.id
_entity.type
_entity.pdbx_description
1 polymer ?
#
loop_
_entity_poly.entity_id
_entity_poly.type
_entity_poly.pdbx_seq_one_letter_code
_entity_poly.pdbx_strand_id
1 'polypeptide(L)'
;MDLCFRHGGGTRCKLEDCKRQVLSKGHYYLHGGSKRCKVRDCGKRAQSKDFCFTHGVGTCCKFEDYERQVLSKGLCYLHGGSKRCKVKGCGKWAQSMDLCFRHGGGTRCKF
;
A
#
# COMPACT_ATOMS: atom_id res chain seq x y z
N MET A 1 18.90 -25.05 -15.14
CA MET A 1 17.55 -24.74 -14.62
C MET A 1 17.61 -23.40 -13.91
N ASP A 2 16.89 -22.39 -14.40
CA ASP A 2 16.72 -21.14 -13.68
C ASP A 2 15.63 -21.31 -12.60
N LEU A 3 16.03 -21.25 -11.34
CA LEU A 3 15.12 -21.28 -10.20
C LEU A 3 14.34 -19.95 -10.17
N CYS A 4 13.04 -20.01 -9.89
CA CYS A 4 12.24 -18.79 -9.77
C CYS A 4 12.39 -18.15 -8.37
N PHE A 5 11.94 -16.90 -8.22
CA PHE A 5 12.09 -16.10 -6.99
C PHE A 5 11.68 -16.82 -5.69
N ARG A 6 10.66 -17.68 -5.76
CA ARG A 6 10.12 -18.43 -4.62
C ARG A 6 10.87 -19.74 -4.34
N HIS A 7 11.62 -20.25 -5.31
CA HIS A 7 12.41 -21.48 -5.20
C HIS A 7 13.92 -21.20 -5.10
N GLY A 8 14.29 -20.04 -4.53
CA GLY A 8 15.70 -19.67 -4.29
C GLY A 8 16.42 -19.00 -5.47
N GLY A 9 15.69 -18.65 -6.53
CA GLY A 9 16.22 -17.83 -7.62
C GLY A 9 16.26 -16.34 -7.30
N GLY A 10 17.26 -15.63 -7.83
CA GLY A 10 17.41 -14.18 -7.68
C GLY A 10 18.66 -13.76 -6.90
N THR A 11 19.13 -12.54 -7.16
CA THR A 11 20.38 -12.03 -6.60
C THR A 11 20.25 -11.68 -5.12
N ARG A 12 21.27 -11.99 -4.31
CA ARG A 12 21.35 -11.59 -2.90
C ARG A 12 21.93 -10.19 -2.74
N CYS A 13 21.57 -9.53 -1.65
CA CYS A 13 22.09 -8.20 -1.34
C CYS A 13 23.62 -8.23 -1.26
N LYS A 14 24.28 -7.24 -1.85
CA LYS A 14 25.74 -7.08 -1.81
C LYS A 14 26.31 -6.66 -0.44
N LEU A 15 25.44 -6.41 0.55
CA LEU A 15 25.88 -6.06 1.90
C LEU A 15 26.31 -7.33 2.65
N GLU A 16 27.51 -7.31 3.23
CA GLU A 16 28.04 -8.36 4.11
C GLU A 16 26.99 -8.69 5.20
N ASP A 17 26.71 -9.97 5.41
CA ASP A 17 25.64 -10.52 6.30
C ASP A 17 24.16 -10.37 5.83
N CYS A 18 23.87 -9.72 4.70
CA CYS A 18 22.48 -9.59 4.23
C CYS A 18 22.05 -10.74 3.30
N LYS A 19 21.47 -11.81 3.87
CA LYS A 19 20.88 -12.94 3.09
C LYS A 19 19.58 -12.59 2.35
N ARG A 20 19.13 -11.34 2.41
CA ARG A 20 17.87 -10.89 1.79
C ARG A 20 18.04 -10.72 0.28
N GLN A 21 16.97 -11.01 -0.45
CA GLN A 21 16.94 -10.93 -1.90
C GLN A 21 16.87 -9.48 -2.39
N VAL A 22 17.61 -9.21 -3.46
CA VAL A 22 17.60 -7.93 -4.17
C VAL A 22 16.34 -7.84 -4.99
N LEU A 23 15.62 -6.72 -4.85
CA LEU A 23 14.55 -6.38 -5.76
C LEU A 23 15.08 -5.61 -6.97
N SER A 24 15.99 -4.66 -6.72
CA SER A 24 16.62 -3.83 -7.76
C SER A 24 17.96 -3.26 -7.26
N LYS A 25 18.82 -2.82 -8.19
CA LYS A 25 20.11 -2.15 -7.91
C LYS A 25 21.12 -2.92 -7.03
N GLY A 26 21.03 -4.24 -6.93
CA GLY A 26 22.03 -5.06 -6.21
C GLY A 26 21.94 -5.00 -4.67
N HIS A 27 20.93 -4.33 -4.11
CA HIS A 27 20.73 -4.23 -2.67
C HIS A 27 19.32 -4.65 -2.24
N TYR A 28 19.17 -5.09 -0.99
CA TYR A 28 17.87 -5.25 -0.37
C TYR A 28 17.19 -3.88 -0.23
N TYR A 29 15.86 -3.84 -0.16
CA TYR A 29 15.14 -2.57 -0.18
C TYR A 29 15.49 -1.63 0.99
N LEU A 30 15.87 -2.16 2.15
CA LEU A 30 16.37 -1.36 3.28
C LEU A 30 17.79 -0.82 3.06
N HIS A 31 18.61 -1.51 2.26
CA HIS A 31 19.98 -1.14 1.95
C HIS A 31 20.11 -0.31 0.65
N GLY A 32 19.01 0.24 0.13
CA GLY A 32 19.02 1.08 -1.08
C GLY A 32 18.51 0.41 -2.36
N GLY A 33 18.02 -0.82 -2.27
CA GLY A 33 17.40 -1.55 -3.39
C GLY A 33 16.04 -1.01 -3.86
N SER A 34 15.54 0.05 -3.23
CA SER A 34 14.32 0.75 -3.62
C SER A 34 14.45 2.23 -3.34
N LYS A 35 13.85 3.06 -4.20
CA LYS A 35 13.71 4.49 -3.91
C LYS A 35 12.83 4.68 -2.66
N ARG A 36 13.22 5.58 -1.77
CA ARG A 36 12.42 5.97 -0.60
C ARG A 36 11.47 7.11 -0.99
N CYS A 37 10.41 7.28 -0.20
CA CYS A 37 9.55 8.44 -0.31
C CYS A 37 10.35 9.74 -0.13
N LYS A 38 10.03 10.78 -0.93
CA LYS A 38 10.65 12.12 -0.82
C LYS A 38 10.18 12.91 0.42
N VAL A 39 9.10 12.50 1.08
CA VAL A 39 8.61 13.14 2.32
C VAL A 39 9.60 12.91 3.46
N ARG A 40 9.93 13.99 4.21
CA ARG A 40 10.83 13.94 5.37
C ARG A 40 10.25 12.97 6.41
N ASP A 41 11.10 12.15 7.02
CA ASP A 41 10.73 11.11 8.00
C ASP A 41 9.92 9.90 7.45
N CYS A 42 9.66 9.83 6.14
CA CYS A 42 8.96 8.68 5.58
C CYS A 42 9.90 7.52 5.21
N GLY A 43 10.00 6.52 6.08
CA GLY A 43 10.73 5.26 5.81
C GLY A 43 10.07 4.32 4.79
N LYS A 44 8.94 4.71 4.18
CA LYS A 44 8.21 3.86 3.24
C LYS A 44 8.85 3.89 1.85
N ARG A 45 8.75 2.76 1.15
CA ARG A 45 9.19 2.61 -0.25
C ARG A 45 8.37 3.49 -1.18
N ALA A 46 9.04 4.20 -2.07
CA ALA A 46 8.39 4.91 -3.15
C ALA A 46 7.82 3.89 -4.16
N GLN A 47 6.53 4.01 -4.43
CA GLN A 47 5.83 3.15 -5.38
C GLN A 47 5.59 3.88 -6.70
N SER A 48 5.34 5.19 -6.66
CA SER A 48 5.06 6.03 -7.83
C SER A 48 5.75 7.39 -7.71
N LYS A 49 6.40 7.85 -8.78
CA LYS A 49 7.06 9.17 -8.89
C LYS A 49 7.80 9.63 -7.61
N ASP A 50 8.58 8.75 -7.00
CA ASP A 50 9.42 9.03 -5.81
C ASP A 50 8.64 9.24 -4.48
N PHE A 51 7.36 8.87 -4.44
CA PHE A 51 6.52 8.91 -3.25
C PHE A 51 5.97 7.52 -2.89
N CYS A 52 5.76 7.27 -1.59
CA CYS A 52 5.18 6.01 -1.13
C CYS A 52 3.67 5.95 -1.37
N PHE A 53 3.05 4.79 -1.16
CA PHE A 53 1.59 4.64 -1.31
C PHE A 53 0.76 5.69 -0.55
N THR A 54 1.23 6.17 0.61
CA THR A 54 0.51 7.20 1.38
C THR A 54 0.82 8.63 0.97
N HIS A 55 2.00 8.87 0.42
CA HIS A 55 2.46 10.21 -0.01
C HIS A 55 2.43 10.40 -1.51
N GLY A 56 2.02 9.36 -2.25
CA GLY A 56 1.91 9.33 -3.69
C GLY A 56 1.03 10.44 -4.20
N VAL A 57 1.20 10.79 -5.47
CA VAL A 57 0.36 11.77 -6.18
C VAL A 57 -1.06 11.21 -6.31
N GLY A 58 -1.81 11.28 -5.24
CA GLY A 58 -3.23 11.05 -5.12
C GLY A 58 -3.80 12.21 -4.32
N THR A 59 -5.06 12.58 -4.58
CA THR A 59 -5.69 13.71 -3.90
C THR A 59 -5.61 13.49 -2.39
N CYS A 60 -5.01 14.42 -1.65
CA CYS A 60 -4.99 14.38 -0.19
C CYS A 60 -6.37 14.78 0.34
N CYS A 61 -6.72 14.25 1.52
CA CYS A 61 -7.96 14.63 2.18
C CYS A 61 -8.02 16.15 2.38
N LYS A 62 -9.19 16.76 2.21
CA LYS A 62 -9.40 18.22 2.44
C LYS A 62 -9.12 18.71 3.87
N PHE A 63 -8.72 17.82 4.78
CA PHE A 63 -8.33 18.17 6.14
C PHE A 63 -6.82 18.40 6.16
N GLU A 64 -6.42 19.65 6.37
CA GLU A 64 -5.03 20.04 6.58
C GLU A 64 -4.45 19.22 7.75
N ASP A 65 -3.21 18.77 7.60
CA ASP A 65 -2.43 17.92 8.52
C ASP A 65 -2.57 16.38 8.38
N TYR A 66 -3.48 15.86 7.55
CA TYR A 66 -3.57 14.42 7.31
C TYR A 66 -3.06 14.00 5.93
N GLU A 67 -1.82 13.52 5.87
CA GLU A 67 -1.16 12.90 4.70
C GLU A 67 -1.76 11.53 4.32
N ARG A 68 -3.09 11.45 4.23
CA ARG A 68 -3.81 10.26 3.81
C ARG A 68 -4.56 10.53 2.52
N GLN A 69 -4.39 9.60 1.59
CA GLN A 69 -5.02 9.65 0.29
C GLN A 69 -6.55 9.61 0.41
N VAL A 70 -7.21 10.42 -0.41
CA VAL A 70 -8.65 10.39 -0.64
C VAL A 70 -9.02 9.06 -1.25
N LEU A 71 -10.04 8.42 -0.66
CA LEU A 71 -10.70 7.28 -1.29
C LEU A 71 -11.83 7.75 -2.20
N SER A 72 -12.67 8.67 -1.71
CA SER A 72 -13.85 9.16 -2.42
C SER A 72 -14.24 10.55 -1.92
N LYS A 73 -14.91 11.33 -2.76
CA LYS A 73 -15.48 12.67 -2.43
C LYS A 73 -14.48 13.69 -1.85
N GLY A 74 -13.18 13.55 -2.11
CA GLY A 74 -12.16 14.44 -1.55
C GLY A 74 -11.82 14.18 -0.07
N LEU A 75 -12.25 13.04 0.48
CA LEU A 75 -12.03 12.66 1.87
C LEU A 75 -11.31 11.31 1.98
N CYS A 76 -10.48 11.11 3.02
CA CYS A 76 -9.88 9.82 3.32
C CYS A 76 -10.86 8.91 4.09
N TYR A 77 -10.55 7.62 4.22
CA TYR A 77 -11.44 6.64 4.87
C TYR A 77 -11.84 7.00 6.32
N LEU A 78 -11.00 7.75 7.04
CA LEU A 78 -11.34 8.28 8.37
C LEU A 78 -12.32 9.45 8.30
N HIS A 79 -12.11 10.36 7.35
CA HIS A 79 -12.90 11.58 7.20
C HIS A 79 -14.15 11.38 6.32
N GLY A 80 -14.64 10.14 6.14
CA GLY A 80 -15.87 9.87 5.39
C GLY A 80 -15.69 9.63 3.89
N GLY A 81 -14.46 9.44 3.43
CA GLY A 81 -14.14 8.97 2.07
C GLY A 81 -14.61 7.55 1.76
N SER A 82 -15.06 6.82 2.78
CA SER A 82 -15.69 5.51 2.65
C SER A 82 -17.01 5.51 3.39
N LYS A 83 -18.07 5.01 2.74
CA LYS A 83 -19.37 4.86 3.37
C LYS A 83 -19.33 3.77 4.44
N ARG A 84 -20.22 3.85 5.44
CA ARG A 84 -20.44 2.75 6.39
C ARG A 84 -21.29 1.67 5.74
N CYS A 85 -21.19 0.45 6.25
CA CYS A 85 -22.04 -0.64 5.82
C CYS A 85 -23.53 -0.31 6.06
N LYS A 86 -24.38 -0.58 5.06
CA LYS A 86 -25.83 -0.36 5.10
C LYS A 86 -26.56 -1.20 6.17
N VAL A 87 -25.95 -2.26 6.67
CA VAL A 87 -26.53 -3.15 7.69
C VAL A 87 -26.64 -2.43 9.03
N LYS A 88 -27.86 -2.34 9.59
CA LYS A 88 -28.11 -1.73 10.91
C LYS A 88 -27.23 -2.38 11.99
N GLY A 89 -26.55 -1.56 12.78
CA GLY A 89 -25.61 -2.01 13.82
C GLY A 89 -24.20 -2.38 13.30
N CYS A 90 -23.91 -2.22 12.00
CA CYS A 90 -22.58 -2.49 11.47
C CYS A 90 -21.69 -1.25 11.45
N GLY A 91 -20.75 -1.15 12.40
CA GLY A 91 -19.71 -0.12 12.42
C GLY A 91 -18.59 -0.31 11.38
N LYS A 92 -18.65 -1.31 10.50
CA LYS A 92 -17.58 -1.54 9.51
C LYS A 92 -17.76 -0.65 8.27
N TRP A 93 -16.65 -0.31 7.64
CA TRP A 93 -16.65 0.40 6.35
C TRP A 93 -17.16 -0.50 5.23
N ALA A 94 -17.92 0.10 4.32
CA ALA A 94 -18.35 -0.53 3.09
C ALA A 94 -17.16 -0.62 2.11
N GLN A 95 -16.99 -1.78 1.50
CA GLN A 95 -16.00 -1.97 0.43
C GLN A 95 -16.64 -1.84 -0.95
N SER A 96 -17.79 -2.47 -1.15
CA SER A 96 -18.55 -2.43 -2.40
C SER A 96 -20.04 -2.52 -2.12
N MET A 97 -20.86 -1.95 -3.00
CA MET A 97 -22.33 -1.94 -2.90
C MET A 97 -22.87 -1.48 -1.53
N ASP A 98 -22.19 -0.51 -0.89
CA ASP A 98 -22.53 -0.03 0.47
C ASP A 98 -22.50 -1.12 1.56
N LEU A 99 -21.83 -2.25 1.32
CA LEU A 99 -21.73 -3.38 2.24
C LEU A 99 -20.27 -3.61 2.63
N CYS A 100 -20.04 -4.09 3.86
CA CYS A 100 -18.69 -4.48 4.29
C CYS A 100 -18.35 -5.88 3.74
N PHE A 101 -17.08 -6.29 3.85
CA PHE A 101 -16.62 -7.61 3.43
C PHE A 101 -17.49 -8.75 3.98
N ARG A 102 -17.86 -8.68 5.27
CA ARG A 102 -18.73 -9.67 5.94
C ARG A 102 -20.15 -9.69 5.40
N HIS A 103 -20.65 -8.56 4.92
CA HIS A 103 -22.01 -8.42 4.42
C HIS A 103 -22.09 -8.44 2.89
N GLY A 104 -21.06 -8.94 2.20
CA GLY A 104 -21.08 -9.14 0.74
C GLY A 104 -20.49 -8.01 -0.10
N GLY A 105 -19.81 -7.04 0.51
CA GLY A 105 -19.10 -5.99 -0.23
C GLY A 105 -17.70 -6.36 -0.70
N GLY A 106 -17.26 -7.60 -0.50
CA GLY A 106 -15.99 -8.10 -1.03
C GLY A 106 -16.18 -8.73 -2.40
N THR A 107 -15.23 -8.50 -3.32
CA THR A 107 -15.18 -9.24 -4.58
C THR A 107 -14.97 -10.73 -4.27
N ARG A 108 -15.96 -11.57 -4.58
CA ARG A 108 -15.80 -13.02 -4.50
C ARG A 108 -14.92 -13.48 -5.65
N CYS A 109 -13.88 -14.25 -5.35
CA CYS A 109 -13.06 -14.90 -6.37
C CYS A 109 -13.99 -15.81 -7.20
N LYS A 110 -14.06 -15.56 -8.50
CA LYS A 110 -14.70 -16.47 -9.45
C LYS A 110 -13.59 -17.41 -9.92
N PHE A 111 -13.65 -18.66 -9.48
CA PHE A 111 -12.86 -19.74 -10.06
C PHE A 111 -13.44 -20.10 -11.42
#